data_AF-A0A954LKV9-F1
#
_entry.id   AF-A0A954LKV9-F1
#
_cell.length_a   1.000
_cell.length_b   1.000
_cell.length_c   1.000
_cell.angle_alpha   90.00
_cell.angle_beta   90.00
_cell.angle_gamma   90.00
#
_symmetry.space_group_name_H-M   'P 1'
#
loop_
_entity.id
_entity.type
_entity.pdbx_description
1 polymer ?
#
loop_
_entity_poly.entity_id
_entity_poly.type
_entity_poly.pdbx_seq_one_letter_code
_entity_poly.pdbx_strand_id
1 'polypeptide(L)'
;LEPLVRANPEVFDYRKEWILLRADLGLIPHDSTKNVEAKKLLEQCRGGLEELLEIDPGNLKLLLKTLMVDRHLTPYFLANQADRIAPQLVENSRQVLDQVQQQVIGENRGGKLRGEFSVELFQLGHYLSQGGHLEIALKSMQLGATLASRLAEEIPGNLNHHQNYQFGLSQLAHLFTLDQQYENAQTAHRKRLEALSKYAKQIPDTPEALLKKANLQFEEAKTHNALARLSLIRKQPEIALEELDKSEKLVESLIKQFPDHRAFFAQELQQSQSIRKQVLSLPAIAEKRM
;
A
#
# COMPACT_ATOMS: atom_id res chain seq x y z
N LEU A 1 0.15 -32.50 16.26
CA LEU A 1 0.71 -31.37 17.03
C LEU A 1 -0.09 -31.07 18.29
N GLU A 2 -1.43 -30.97 18.25
CA GLU A 2 -2.22 -30.64 19.45
C GLU A 2 -1.99 -31.56 20.66
N PRO A 3 -1.96 -32.91 20.55
CA PRO A 3 -1.65 -33.77 21.70
C PRO A 3 -0.25 -33.53 22.28
N LEU A 4 0.72 -33.18 21.44
CA LEU A 4 2.10 -32.90 21.86
C LEU A 4 2.19 -31.57 22.64
N VAL A 5 1.46 -30.55 22.20
CA VAL A 5 1.36 -29.26 22.92
C VAL A 5 0.65 -29.45 24.25
N ARG A 6 -0.42 -30.24 24.30
CA ARG A 6 -1.14 -30.52 25.55
C ARG A 6 -0.28 -31.29 26.55
N ALA A 7 0.53 -32.23 26.07
CA ALA A 7 1.43 -33.02 26.92
C ALA A 7 2.68 -32.26 27.36
N ASN A 8 3.10 -31.23 26.61
CA ASN A 8 4.33 -30.46 26.87
C ASN A 8 4.08 -28.95 26.61
N PRO A 9 3.19 -28.31 27.39
CA PRO A 9 2.79 -26.92 27.15
C PRO A 9 3.92 -25.91 27.31
N GLU A 10 5.00 -26.26 27.99
CA GLU A 10 6.21 -25.45 28.18
C GLU A 10 7.14 -25.44 26.96
N VAL A 11 7.01 -26.42 26.04
CA VAL A 11 7.90 -26.54 24.89
C VAL A 11 7.54 -25.50 23.83
N PHE A 12 8.36 -24.45 23.76
CA PHE A 12 8.19 -23.33 22.85
C PHE A 12 7.97 -23.76 21.39
N ASP A 13 8.81 -24.64 20.85
CA ASP A 13 8.74 -25.04 19.45
C ASP A 13 7.44 -25.78 19.10
N TYR A 14 6.90 -26.58 20.03
CA TYR A 14 5.62 -27.25 19.81
C TYR A 14 4.47 -26.25 19.78
N ARG A 15 4.45 -25.29 20.70
CA ARG A 15 3.46 -24.20 20.71
C ARG A 15 3.55 -23.36 19.45
N LYS A 16 4.77 -22.96 19.06
CA LYS A 16 5.07 -22.17 17.87
C LYS A 16 4.51 -22.82 16.61
N GLU A 17 4.92 -24.06 16.31
CA GLU A 17 4.47 -24.72 15.08
C GLU A 17 2.97 -25.03 15.11
N TRP A 18 2.40 -25.31 16.28
CA TRP A 18 0.95 -25.50 16.41
C TRP A 18 0.16 -24.22 16.15
N ILE A 19 0.57 -23.08 16.72
CA ILE A 19 -0.08 -21.77 16.49
C ILE A 19 0.08 -21.35 15.04
N LEU A 20 1.27 -21.50 14.45
CA LEU A 20 1.51 -21.16 13.05
C LEU A 20 0.61 -21.98 12.11
N LEU A 21 0.52 -23.29 12.32
CA LEU A 21 -0.36 -24.16 11.53
C LEU A 21 -1.84 -23.77 11.68
N ARG A 22 -2.28 -23.48 12.90
CA ARG A 22 -3.67 -23.05 13.16
C ARG A 22 -3.98 -21.70 12.53
N ALA A 23 -3.02 -20.76 12.57
CA ALA A 23 -3.16 -19.50 11.87
C ALA A 23 -3.27 -19.76 10.37
N ASP A 24 -2.41 -20.59 9.76
CA ASP A 24 -2.51 -20.96 8.34
C ASP A 24 -3.89 -21.52 7.98
N LEU A 25 -4.46 -22.41 8.81
CA LEU A 25 -5.83 -22.92 8.61
C LEU A 25 -6.89 -21.82 8.67
N GLY A 26 -6.76 -20.86 9.58
CA GLY A 26 -7.67 -19.73 9.70
C GLY A 26 -7.56 -18.73 8.54
N LEU A 27 -6.40 -18.65 7.89
CA LEU A 27 -6.12 -17.75 6.76
C LEU A 27 -6.58 -18.31 5.40
N ILE A 28 -6.96 -19.60 5.34
CA ILE A 28 -7.53 -20.19 4.12
C ILE A 28 -8.84 -19.46 3.79
N PRO A 29 -9.11 -19.06 2.52
CA PRO A 29 -10.38 -18.49 2.14
C PRO A 29 -11.55 -19.45 2.40
N HIS A 30 -12.61 -18.93 3.01
CA HIS A 30 -13.76 -19.71 3.45
C HIS A 30 -15.07 -19.16 2.84
N ASP A 31 -16.04 -20.04 2.62
CA ASP A 31 -17.42 -19.63 2.28
C ASP A 31 -18.08 -18.91 3.48
N SER A 32 -19.17 -18.18 3.23
CA SER A 32 -19.79 -17.28 4.21
C SER A 32 -20.15 -17.90 5.57
N THR A 33 -20.43 -19.21 5.64
CA THR A 33 -20.72 -19.95 6.88
C THR A 33 -19.46 -20.32 7.68
N LYS A 34 -18.32 -20.54 7.02
CA LYS A 34 -17.04 -20.89 7.64
C LYS A 34 -16.24 -19.66 8.11
N ASN A 35 -16.66 -18.47 7.71
CA ASN A 35 -16.07 -17.20 8.15
C ASN A 35 -16.14 -16.96 9.67
N VAL A 36 -17.16 -17.48 10.37
CA VAL A 36 -17.25 -17.35 11.84
C VAL A 36 -16.23 -18.22 12.56
N GLU A 37 -16.06 -19.47 12.11
CA GLU A 37 -15.06 -20.39 12.67
C GLU A 37 -13.63 -19.91 12.38
N ALA A 38 -13.39 -19.41 11.17
CA ALA A 38 -12.12 -18.82 10.77
C ALA A 38 -11.78 -17.60 11.63
N LYS A 39 -12.72 -16.67 11.83
CA LYS A 39 -12.54 -15.52 12.72
C LYS A 39 -12.16 -15.97 14.13
N LYS A 40 -12.93 -16.88 14.73
CA LYS A 40 -12.68 -17.38 16.10
C LYS A 40 -11.31 -18.06 16.21
N LEU A 41 -10.93 -18.83 15.20
CA LEU A 41 -9.62 -19.48 15.13
C LEU A 41 -8.49 -18.45 15.08
N LEU A 42 -8.62 -17.42 14.24
CA LEU A 42 -7.64 -16.34 14.11
C LEU A 42 -7.51 -15.50 15.39
N GLU A 43 -8.63 -15.20 16.07
CA GLU A 43 -8.61 -14.53 17.38
C GLU A 43 -7.82 -15.34 18.43
N GLN A 44 -8.03 -16.66 18.48
CA GLN A 44 -7.27 -17.54 19.37
C GLN A 44 -5.78 -17.60 19.00
N CYS A 45 -5.48 -17.69 17.70
CA CYS A 45 -4.10 -17.67 17.23
C CYS A 45 -3.41 -16.34 17.56
N ARG A 46 -4.14 -15.21 17.53
CA ARG A 46 -3.55 -13.90 17.80
C ARG A 46 -2.98 -13.77 19.22
N GLY A 47 -3.71 -14.26 20.23
CA GLY A 47 -3.23 -14.30 21.61
C GLY A 47 -2.01 -15.22 21.77
N GLY A 48 -2.05 -16.41 21.14
CA GLY A 48 -0.89 -17.31 21.15
C GLY A 48 0.35 -16.73 20.45
N LEU A 49 0.17 -15.98 19.35
CA LEU A 49 1.26 -15.29 18.67
C LEU A 49 1.88 -14.19 19.55
N GLU A 50 1.07 -13.48 20.32
CA GLU A 50 1.52 -12.46 21.27
C GLU A 50 2.39 -13.09 22.36
N GLU A 51 1.91 -14.13 23.03
CA GLU A 51 2.68 -14.87 24.05
C GLU A 51 4.02 -15.41 23.51
N LEU A 52 4.03 -15.89 22.26
CA LEU A 52 5.26 -16.39 21.64
C LEU A 52 6.23 -15.26 21.28
N LEU A 53 5.73 -14.09 20.88
CA LEU A 53 6.55 -12.90 20.62
C LEU A 53 7.08 -12.25 21.90
N GLU A 54 6.43 -12.42 23.04
CA GLU A 54 7.01 -12.02 24.33
C GLU A 54 8.27 -12.85 24.67
N ILE A 55 8.27 -14.14 24.29
CA ILE A 55 9.40 -15.05 24.53
C ILE A 55 10.52 -14.85 23.51
N ASP A 56 10.19 -14.71 22.23
CA ASP A 56 11.14 -14.52 21.14
C ASP A 56 10.71 -13.32 20.27
N PRO A 57 10.93 -12.08 20.74
CA PRO A 57 10.45 -10.89 20.06
C PRO A 57 11.07 -10.72 18.68
N GLY A 58 12.29 -11.23 18.45
CA GLY A 58 13.01 -11.14 17.18
C GLY A 58 12.55 -12.14 16.11
N ASN A 59 11.52 -12.95 16.41
CA ASN A 59 11.04 -14.00 15.53
C ASN A 59 10.20 -13.46 14.37
N LEU A 60 10.85 -13.26 13.23
CA LEU A 60 10.19 -12.66 12.07
C LEU A 60 9.07 -13.53 11.47
N LYS A 61 9.12 -14.86 11.64
CA LYS A 61 8.05 -15.75 11.17
C LYS A 61 6.78 -15.52 11.99
N LEU A 62 6.94 -15.35 13.31
CA LEU A 62 5.84 -14.99 14.20
C LEU A 62 5.31 -13.59 13.92
N LEU A 63 6.21 -12.62 13.74
CA LEU A 63 5.83 -11.24 13.47
C LEU A 63 5.07 -11.10 12.14
N LEU A 64 5.56 -11.75 11.08
CA LEU A 64 4.85 -11.80 9.80
C LEU A 64 3.49 -12.47 9.95
N LYS A 65 3.43 -13.61 10.66
CA LYS A 65 2.15 -14.30 10.89
C LYS A 65 1.15 -13.42 11.63
N THR A 66 1.64 -12.63 12.58
CA THR A 66 0.83 -11.69 13.35
C THR A 66 0.22 -10.61 12.45
N LEU A 67 0.99 -10.00 11.55
CA LEU A 67 0.45 -9.08 10.54
C LEU A 67 -0.63 -9.72 9.67
N MET A 68 -0.40 -10.96 9.21
CA MET A 68 -1.38 -11.69 8.39
C MET A 68 -2.68 -11.90 9.17
N VAL A 69 -2.59 -12.30 10.43
CA VAL A 69 -3.76 -12.50 11.31
C VAL A 69 -4.50 -11.17 11.54
N ASP A 70 -3.78 -10.11 11.92
CA ASP A 70 -4.38 -8.78 12.16
C ASP A 70 -5.05 -8.23 10.91
N ARG A 71 -4.44 -8.40 9.74
CA ARG A 71 -5.03 -8.05 8.46
C ARG A 71 -6.34 -8.79 8.19
N HIS A 72 -6.39 -10.10 8.41
CA HIS A 72 -7.61 -10.88 8.13
C HIS A 72 -8.70 -10.62 9.15
N LEU A 73 -8.32 -10.32 10.40
CA LEU A 73 -9.27 -9.94 11.44
C LEU A 73 -9.90 -8.57 11.17
N THR A 74 -9.15 -7.63 10.58
CA THR A 74 -9.61 -6.24 10.39
C THR A 74 -10.96 -6.13 9.64
N PRO A 75 -11.19 -6.75 8.48
CA PRO A 75 -12.48 -6.71 7.79
C PRO A 75 -13.67 -7.22 8.61
N TYR A 76 -13.47 -8.22 9.47
CA TYR A 76 -14.55 -8.73 10.33
C TYR A 76 -15.04 -7.68 11.33
N PHE A 77 -14.13 -6.84 11.82
CA PHE A 77 -14.50 -5.73 12.69
C PHE A 77 -15.10 -4.57 11.89
N LEU A 78 -14.60 -4.29 10.68
CA LEU A 78 -15.20 -3.26 9.81
C LEU A 78 -16.66 -3.55 9.45
N ALA A 79 -17.02 -4.81 9.21
CA ALA A 79 -18.37 -5.21 8.79
C ALA A 79 -19.42 -5.07 9.91
N ASN A 80 -19.00 -5.13 11.17
CA ASN A 80 -19.92 -5.02 12.30
C ASN A 80 -19.90 -3.57 12.81
N GLN A 81 -20.93 -2.78 12.51
CA GLN A 81 -20.97 -1.35 12.87
C GLN A 81 -20.88 -1.09 14.39
N ALA A 82 -21.27 -2.07 15.22
CA ALA A 82 -21.10 -2.04 16.67
C ALA A 82 -19.65 -2.32 17.12
N ASP A 83 -18.88 -3.06 16.30
CA ASP A 83 -17.47 -3.39 16.52
C ASP A 83 -16.57 -2.66 15.51
N ARG A 84 -16.75 -1.35 15.28
CA ARG A 84 -15.68 -0.53 14.63
C ARG A 84 -14.33 -0.97 15.18
N ILE A 85 -13.34 -1.22 14.32
CA ILE A 85 -12.09 -1.94 14.64
C ILE A 85 -11.80 -1.93 16.15
N ALA A 86 -11.95 -3.10 16.79
CA ALA A 86 -11.85 -3.21 18.24
C ALA A 86 -10.61 -2.43 18.73
N PRO A 87 -10.71 -1.55 19.74
CA PRO A 87 -9.58 -0.76 20.22
C PRO A 87 -8.34 -1.62 20.53
N GLN A 88 -8.57 -2.85 20.97
CA GLN A 88 -7.51 -3.84 21.16
C GLN A 88 -6.80 -4.22 19.85
N LEU A 89 -7.52 -4.46 18.74
CA LEU A 89 -6.90 -4.78 17.45
C LEU A 89 -6.07 -3.60 16.91
N VAL A 90 -6.54 -2.38 17.13
CA VAL A 90 -5.84 -1.13 16.77
C VAL A 90 -4.52 -1.03 17.54
N GLU A 91 -4.56 -1.25 18.86
CA GLU A 91 -3.37 -1.23 19.71
C GLU A 91 -2.41 -2.38 19.40
N ASN A 92 -2.94 -3.59 19.20
CA ASN A 92 -2.18 -4.74 18.76
C ASN A 92 -1.45 -4.47 17.44
N SER A 93 -2.13 -3.86 16.47
CA SER A 93 -1.53 -3.45 15.20
C SER A 93 -0.43 -2.42 15.42
N ARG A 94 -0.64 -1.43 16.31
CA ARG A 94 0.36 -0.41 16.64
C ARG A 94 1.66 -1.05 17.15
N GLN A 95 1.56 -1.96 18.10
CA GLN A 95 2.69 -2.66 18.71
C GLN A 95 3.45 -3.51 17.68
N VAL A 96 2.72 -4.26 16.84
CA VAL A 96 3.33 -5.07 15.78
C VAL A 96 4.08 -4.19 14.78
N LEU A 97 3.52 -3.03 14.40
CA LEU A 97 4.20 -2.10 13.52
C LEU A 97 5.47 -1.51 14.14
N ASP A 98 5.49 -1.26 15.46
CA ASP A 98 6.71 -0.85 16.17
C ASP A 98 7.78 -1.94 16.13
N GLN A 99 7.40 -3.20 16.35
CA GLN A 99 8.33 -4.34 16.24
C GLN A 99 8.87 -4.49 14.81
N VAL A 100 8.00 -4.37 13.79
CA VAL A 100 8.42 -4.40 12.37
C VAL A 100 9.42 -3.30 12.06
N GLN A 101 9.14 -2.08 12.54
CA GLN A 101 10.05 -0.95 12.37
C GLN A 101 11.42 -1.22 12.99
N GLN A 102 11.46 -1.76 14.21
CA GLN A 102 12.72 -2.03 14.91
C GLN A 102 13.50 -3.18 14.26
N GLN A 103 12.83 -4.27 13.91
CA GLN A 103 13.50 -5.55 13.60
C GLN A 103 13.63 -5.84 12.10
N VAL A 104 12.70 -5.36 11.28
CA VAL A 104 12.68 -5.65 9.83
C VAL A 104 13.29 -4.50 9.03
N ILE A 105 13.05 -3.25 9.47
CA ILE A 105 13.65 -2.07 8.84
C ILE A 105 15.07 -1.82 9.35
N GLY A 106 15.34 -2.11 10.63
CA GLY A 106 16.67 -1.91 11.23
C GLY A 106 17.72 -2.92 10.75
N GLU A 107 17.31 -4.16 10.46
CA GLU A 107 18.25 -5.24 10.16
C GLU A 107 18.25 -5.63 8.67
N ASN A 108 19.45 -5.78 8.10
CA ASN A 108 19.63 -6.17 6.70
C ASN A 108 19.36 -7.67 6.51
N ARG A 109 18.09 -8.07 6.54
CA ARG A 109 17.63 -9.46 6.38
C ARG A 109 17.06 -9.71 4.97
N GLY A 110 17.06 -10.96 4.53
CA GLY A 110 16.88 -11.38 3.12
C GLY A 110 15.64 -10.84 2.40
N GLY A 111 15.77 -10.57 1.09
CA GLY A 111 14.79 -9.83 0.29
C GLY A 111 13.40 -10.46 0.16
N LYS A 112 13.28 -11.80 0.19
CA LYS A 112 11.97 -12.48 0.11
C LYS A 112 11.04 -12.09 1.27
N LEU A 113 11.57 -12.18 2.50
CA LEU A 113 10.79 -11.91 3.70
C LEU A 113 10.37 -10.45 3.78
N ARG A 114 11.25 -9.50 3.40
CA ARG A 114 10.89 -8.09 3.27
C ARG A 114 9.78 -7.85 2.26
N GLY A 115 9.73 -8.62 1.17
CA GLY A 115 8.64 -8.58 0.20
C GLY A 115 7.31 -8.99 0.80
N GLU A 116 7.30 -10.07 1.58
CA GLU A 116 6.11 -10.55 2.29
C GLU A 116 5.62 -9.52 3.32
N PHE A 117 6.52 -8.97 4.14
CA PHE A 117 6.18 -7.88 5.07
C PHE A 117 5.59 -6.67 4.34
N SER A 118 6.20 -6.23 3.24
CA SER A 118 5.72 -5.07 2.46
C SER A 118 4.27 -5.24 1.99
N VAL A 119 3.92 -6.43 1.47
CA VAL A 119 2.57 -6.74 1.01
C VAL A 119 1.57 -6.75 2.18
N GLU A 120 1.91 -7.41 3.29
CA GLU A 120 1.02 -7.49 4.44
C GLU A 120 0.78 -6.13 5.08
N LEU A 121 1.81 -5.27 5.16
CA LEU A 121 1.69 -3.89 5.63
C LEU A 121 0.77 -3.05 4.74
N PHE A 122 0.91 -3.15 3.42
CA PHE A 122 0.01 -2.44 2.50
C PHE A 122 -1.45 -2.87 2.65
N GLN A 123 -1.71 -4.16 2.82
CA GLN A 123 -3.08 -4.64 2.96
C GLN A 123 -3.66 -4.27 4.34
N LEU A 124 -2.88 -4.38 5.41
CA LEU A 124 -3.30 -3.94 6.74
C LEU A 124 -3.62 -2.45 6.76
N GLY A 125 -2.73 -1.60 6.24
CA GLY A 125 -2.95 -0.16 6.15
C GLY A 125 -4.18 0.20 5.31
N HIS A 126 -4.49 -0.57 4.27
CA HIS A 126 -5.70 -0.36 3.46
C HIS A 126 -6.98 -0.56 4.29
N TYR A 127 -7.08 -1.69 5.01
CA TYR A 127 -8.24 -1.96 5.85
C TYR A 127 -8.36 -1.00 7.04
N LEU A 128 -7.23 -0.67 7.69
CA LEU A 128 -7.22 0.33 8.76
C LEU A 128 -7.71 1.71 8.28
N SER A 129 -7.34 2.11 7.06
CA SER A 129 -7.83 3.35 6.43
C SER A 129 -9.35 3.31 6.20
N GLN A 130 -9.88 2.19 5.70
CA GLN A 130 -11.33 2.00 5.54
C GLN A 130 -12.08 2.08 6.88
N GLY A 131 -11.44 1.68 7.99
CA GLY A 131 -11.97 1.83 9.34
C GLY A 131 -11.83 3.23 9.94
N GLY A 132 -11.20 4.18 9.25
CA GLY A 132 -10.96 5.53 9.75
C GLY A 132 -9.76 5.67 10.69
N HIS A 133 -8.91 4.64 10.81
CA HIS A 133 -7.72 4.66 11.66
C HIS A 133 -6.49 5.16 10.89
N LEU A 134 -6.59 6.41 10.41
CA LEU A 134 -5.62 7.02 9.48
C LEU A 134 -4.19 7.04 10.02
N GLU A 135 -3.99 7.32 11.31
CA GLU A 135 -2.65 7.37 11.93
C GLU A 135 -1.90 6.04 11.77
N ILE A 136 -2.56 4.92 12.12
CA ILE A 136 -1.96 3.59 12.06
C ILE A 136 -1.87 3.09 10.62
N ALA A 137 -2.86 3.41 9.79
CA ALA A 137 -2.83 3.15 8.36
C ALA A 137 -1.61 3.81 7.69
N LEU A 138 -1.35 5.07 8.00
CA LEU A 138 -0.18 5.82 7.53
C LEU A 138 1.11 5.14 7.97
N LYS A 139 1.25 4.79 9.26
CA LYS A 139 2.43 4.08 9.77
C LYS A 139 2.66 2.76 9.02
N SER A 140 1.61 1.97 8.83
CA SER A 140 1.68 0.71 8.11
C SER A 140 2.13 0.89 6.66
N MET A 141 1.53 1.86 5.95
CA MET A 141 1.89 2.19 4.57
C MET A 141 3.33 2.73 4.44
N GLN A 142 3.79 3.52 5.41
CA GLN A 142 5.16 4.04 5.44
C GLN A 142 6.18 2.91 5.56
N LEU A 143 5.97 2.00 6.51
CA LEU A 143 6.84 0.82 6.68
C LEU A 143 6.84 -0.06 5.43
N GLY A 144 5.66 -0.31 4.84
CA GLY A 144 5.52 -1.10 3.61
C GLY A 144 6.26 -0.46 2.43
N ALA A 145 6.15 0.86 2.28
CA ALA A 145 6.83 1.62 1.23
C ALA A 145 8.35 1.68 1.45
N THR A 146 8.83 1.78 2.68
CA THR A 146 10.26 1.70 2.99
C THR A 146 10.85 0.36 2.57
N LEU A 147 10.16 -0.76 2.87
CA LEU A 147 10.58 -2.08 2.42
C LEU A 147 10.59 -2.22 0.91
N ALA A 148 9.50 -1.79 0.26
CA ALA A 148 9.38 -1.84 -1.20
C ALA A 148 10.45 -1.00 -1.90
N SER A 149 10.77 0.19 -1.36
CA SER A 149 11.83 1.05 -1.87
C SER A 149 13.19 0.36 -1.85
N ARG A 150 13.57 -0.24 -0.70
CA ARG A 150 14.84 -0.97 -0.59
C ARG A 150 14.91 -2.14 -1.56
N LEU A 151 13.82 -2.89 -1.71
CA LEU A 151 13.75 -4.01 -2.66
C LEU A 151 13.90 -3.55 -4.11
N ALA A 152 13.27 -2.43 -4.48
CA ALA A 152 13.38 -1.85 -5.81
C ALA A 152 14.80 -1.33 -6.11
N GLU A 153 15.56 -0.93 -5.08
CA GLU A 153 16.96 -0.51 -5.21
C GLU A 153 17.94 -1.69 -5.26
N GLU A 154 17.72 -2.72 -4.43
CA GLU A 154 18.58 -3.91 -4.38
C GLU A 154 18.44 -4.81 -5.60
N ILE A 155 17.23 -4.88 -6.17
CA ILE A 155 16.95 -5.70 -7.36
C ILE A 155 16.23 -4.84 -8.42
N PRO A 156 16.95 -3.91 -9.09
CA PRO A 156 16.33 -2.94 -10.00
C PRO A 156 15.63 -3.59 -11.20
N GLY A 157 16.04 -4.78 -11.63
CA GLY A 157 15.39 -5.51 -12.72
C GLY A 157 14.02 -6.08 -12.38
N ASN A 158 13.65 -6.20 -11.11
CA ASN A 158 12.40 -6.83 -10.70
C ASN A 158 11.22 -5.85 -10.77
N LEU A 159 10.36 -6.04 -11.78
CA LEU A 159 9.17 -5.23 -12.01
C LEU A 159 8.22 -5.20 -10.81
N ASN A 160 8.04 -6.33 -10.12
CA ASN A 160 7.11 -6.41 -9.00
C ASN A 160 7.55 -5.52 -7.84
N HIS A 161 8.86 -5.38 -7.59
CA HIS A 161 9.37 -4.51 -6.54
C HIS A 161 9.13 -3.03 -6.86
N HIS A 162 9.37 -2.62 -8.12
CA HIS A 162 9.05 -1.26 -8.56
C HIS A 162 7.56 -0.95 -8.48
N GLN A 163 6.71 -1.88 -8.93
CA GLN A 163 5.26 -1.73 -8.85
C GLN A 163 4.77 -1.62 -7.40
N ASN A 164 5.28 -2.46 -6.50
CA ASN A 164 4.94 -2.39 -5.08
C ASN A 164 5.37 -1.06 -4.46
N TYR A 165 6.54 -0.53 -4.82
CA TYR A 165 7.00 0.77 -4.32
C TYR A 165 6.13 1.92 -4.85
N GLN A 166 5.80 1.92 -6.15
CA GLN A 166 4.90 2.91 -6.75
C GLN A 166 3.51 2.87 -6.14
N PHE A 167 2.99 1.67 -5.88
CA PHE A 167 1.73 1.47 -5.17
C PHE A 167 1.79 2.11 -3.78
N GLY A 168 2.82 1.79 -2.99
CA GLY A 168 3.01 2.38 -1.66
C GLY A 168 3.04 3.91 -1.68
N LEU A 169 3.77 4.52 -2.61
CA LEU A 169 3.81 5.98 -2.74
C LEU A 169 2.46 6.59 -3.13
N SER A 170 1.70 5.91 -4.01
CA SER A 170 0.35 6.33 -4.37
C SER A 170 -0.59 6.30 -3.16
N GLN A 171 -0.55 5.23 -2.38
CA GLN A 171 -1.39 5.08 -1.20
C GLN A 171 -1.01 6.08 -0.11
N LEU A 172 0.29 6.31 0.12
CA LEU A 172 0.76 7.34 1.04
C LEU A 172 0.26 8.73 0.64
N ALA A 173 0.39 9.10 -0.64
CA ALA A 173 -0.09 10.40 -1.10
C ALA A 173 -1.60 10.58 -0.89
N HIS A 174 -2.38 9.52 -1.13
CA HIS A 174 -3.80 9.51 -0.87
C HIS A 174 -4.13 9.67 0.63
N LEU A 175 -3.49 8.89 1.50
CA LEU A 175 -3.70 8.97 2.95
C LEU A 175 -3.27 10.33 3.53
N PHE A 176 -2.14 10.87 3.08
CA PHE A 176 -1.72 12.22 3.46
C PHE A 176 -2.71 13.28 3.01
N THR A 177 -3.35 13.10 1.85
CA THR A 177 -4.41 14.02 1.39
C THR A 177 -5.64 13.93 2.29
N LEU A 178 -6.07 12.73 2.68
CA LEU A 178 -7.19 12.53 3.61
C LEU A 178 -6.89 13.16 4.97
N ASP A 179 -5.65 13.06 5.43
CA ASP A 179 -5.18 13.66 6.69
C ASP A 179 -4.75 15.13 6.55
N GLN A 180 -5.04 15.76 5.41
CA GLN A 180 -4.73 17.17 5.09
C GLN A 180 -3.23 17.56 5.19
N GLN A 181 -2.34 16.57 5.18
CA GLN A 181 -0.89 16.73 5.11
C GLN A 181 -0.44 16.95 3.66
N TYR A 182 -0.91 18.03 3.04
CA TYR A 182 -0.76 18.24 1.58
C TYR A 182 0.69 18.31 1.09
N GLU A 183 1.63 18.82 1.90
CA GLU A 183 3.06 18.82 1.53
C GLU A 183 3.65 17.40 1.50
N ASN A 184 3.25 16.56 2.45
CA ASN A 184 3.65 15.16 2.47
C ASN A 184 3.03 14.38 1.29
N ALA A 185 1.77 14.67 0.95
CA ALA A 185 1.12 14.12 -0.23
C ALA A 185 1.86 14.51 -1.52
N GLN A 186 2.23 15.78 -1.66
CA GLN A 186 2.99 16.26 -2.81
C GLN A 186 4.37 15.60 -2.89
N THR A 187 5.06 15.46 -1.76
CA THR A 187 6.37 14.79 -1.68
C THR A 187 6.25 13.33 -2.09
N ALA A 188 5.21 12.61 -1.66
CA ALA A 188 4.97 11.22 -2.05
C ALA A 188 4.72 11.09 -3.57
N HIS A 189 3.93 11.99 -4.17
CA HIS A 189 3.75 12.03 -5.61
C HIS A 189 5.03 12.35 -6.38
N ARG A 190 5.84 13.31 -5.90
CA ARG A 190 7.13 13.64 -6.54
C ARG A 190 8.12 12.47 -6.48
N LYS A 191 8.24 11.80 -5.33
CA LYS A 191 9.01 10.55 -5.19
C LYS A 191 8.52 9.47 -6.15
N ARG A 192 7.20 9.41 -6.42
CA ARG A 192 6.63 8.44 -7.37
C ARG A 192 7.07 8.74 -8.80
N LEU A 193 7.07 10.02 -9.21
CA LEU A 193 7.61 10.44 -10.52
C LEU A 193 9.10 10.11 -10.66
N GLU A 194 9.89 10.34 -9.61
CA GLU A 194 11.32 9.99 -9.59
C GLU A 194 11.54 8.48 -9.75
N ALA A 195 10.76 7.66 -9.04
CA ALA A 195 10.82 6.20 -9.14
C ALA A 195 10.42 5.70 -10.55
N LEU A 196 9.35 6.26 -11.12
CA LEU A 196 8.91 5.98 -12.50
C LEU A 196 10.02 6.31 -13.50
N SER A 197 10.62 7.50 -13.40
CA SER A 197 11.71 7.95 -14.28
C SER A 197 12.96 7.08 -14.14
N LYS A 198 13.37 6.78 -12.91
CA LYS A 198 14.52 5.91 -12.63
C LYS A 198 14.33 4.53 -13.25
N TYR A 199 13.12 3.97 -13.16
CA TYR A 199 12.83 2.67 -13.71
C TYR A 199 12.70 2.67 -15.24
N ALA A 200 12.09 3.70 -15.82
CA ALA A 200 11.97 3.84 -17.27
C ALA A 200 13.33 3.83 -17.98
N LYS A 201 14.36 4.46 -17.36
CA LYS A 201 15.74 4.46 -17.86
C LYS A 201 16.42 3.08 -17.86
N GLN A 202 15.93 2.14 -17.06
CA GLN A 202 16.47 0.78 -16.98
C GLN A 202 15.81 -0.16 -18.00
N ILE A 203 14.70 0.26 -18.61
CA ILE A 203 14.01 -0.55 -19.60
C ILE A 203 14.68 -0.32 -20.96
N PRO A 204 15.15 -1.37 -21.65
CA PRO A 204 15.81 -1.23 -22.93
C PRO A 204 14.85 -0.70 -24.01
N ASP A 205 15.38 0.01 -25.00
CA ASP A 205 14.62 0.47 -26.18
C ASP A 205 14.46 -0.67 -27.19
N THR A 206 13.62 -1.65 -26.86
CA THR A 206 13.25 -2.73 -27.79
C THR A 206 11.74 -2.78 -28.01
N PRO A 207 11.27 -3.32 -29.16
CA PRO A 207 9.85 -3.50 -29.41
C PRO A 207 9.12 -4.28 -28.31
N GLU A 208 9.76 -5.30 -27.72
CA GLU A 208 9.19 -6.13 -26.66
C GLU A 208 9.01 -5.36 -25.35
N ALA A 209 9.85 -4.34 -25.12
CA ALA A 209 9.81 -3.49 -23.93
C ALA A 209 8.86 -2.29 -24.06
N LEU A 210 8.31 -2.07 -25.25
CA LEU A 210 7.53 -0.89 -25.60
C LEU A 210 6.28 -0.73 -24.74
N LEU A 211 5.50 -1.81 -24.56
CA LEU A 211 4.29 -1.79 -23.72
C LEU A 211 4.63 -1.49 -22.25
N LYS A 212 5.78 -1.95 -21.77
CA LYS A 212 6.24 -1.69 -20.41
C LYS A 212 6.55 -0.21 -20.20
N LYS A 213 7.22 0.44 -21.17
CA LYS A 213 7.47 1.89 -21.14
C LYS A 213 6.16 2.68 -21.21
N ALA A 214 5.23 2.26 -22.05
CA ALA A 214 3.91 2.87 -22.16
C ALA A 214 3.16 2.85 -20.82
N ASN A 215 3.18 1.71 -20.11
CA ASN A 215 2.58 1.61 -18.78
C ASN A 215 3.22 2.57 -17.76
N LEU A 216 4.55 2.75 -17.80
CA LEU A 216 5.20 3.73 -16.90
C LEU A 216 4.80 5.17 -17.24
N GLN A 217 4.78 5.53 -18.52
CA GLN A 217 4.31 6.86 -18.95
C GLN A 217 2.85 7.10 -18.57
N PHE A 218 2.02 6.07 -18.60
CA PHE A 218 0.63 6.16 -18.17
C PHE A 218 0.51 6.39 -16.66
N GLU A 219 1.31 5.69 -15.85
CA GLU A 219 1.35 5.92 -14.41
C GLU A 219 1.97 7.29 -14.05
N GLU A 220 2.88 7.81 -14.87
CA GLU A 220 3.41 9.17 -14.77
C GLU A 220 2.30 10.21 -15.03
N ALA A 221 1.51 10.03 -16.09
CA ALA A 221 0.37 10.88 -16.39
C ALA A 221 -0.68 10.89 -15.27
N LYS A 222 -1.01 9.73 -14.71
CA LYS A 222 -1.90 9.61 -13.54
C LYS A 222 -1.35 10.34 -12.31
N THR A 223 -0.03 10.29 -12.10
CA THR A 223 0.62 10.97 -10.98
C THR A 223 0.58 12.49 -11.15
N HIS A 224 0.78 12.99 -12.38
CA HIS A 224 0.58 14.40 -12.71
C HIS A 224 -0.87 14.86 -12.51
N ASN A 225 -1.86 14.05 -12.91
CA ASN A 225 -3.27 14.36 -12.63
C ASN A 225 -3.57 14.41 -11.13
N ALA A 226 -2.99 13.51 -10.33
CA ALA A 226 -3.14 13.53 -8.89
C ALA A 226 -2.51 14.79 -8.27
N LEU A 227 -1.33 15.21 -8.74
CA LEU A 227 -0.70 16.47 -8.35
C LEU A 227 -1.57 17.67 -8.72
N ALA A 228 -2.18 17.68 -9.91
CA ALA A 228 -3.10 18.75 -10.30
C ALA A 228 -4.32 18.85 -9.38
N ARG A 229 -4.91 17.72 -8.99
CA ARG A 229 -6.01 17.69 -8.00
C ARG A 229 -5.55 18.24 -6.64
N LEU A 230 -4.37 17.84 -6.19
CA LEU A 230 -3.80 18.34 -4.95
C LEU A 230 -3.56 19.86 -5.00
N SER A 231 -3.00 20.37 -6.09
CA SER A 231 -2.81 21.80 -6.32
C SER A 231 -4.14 22.57 -6.38
N LEU A 232 -5.18 21.98 -6.95
CA LEU A 232 -6.54 22.54 -6.93
C LEU A 232 -7.07 22.66 -5.48
N ILE A 233 -6.95 21.62 -4.66
CA ILE A 233 -7.32 21.65 -3.22
C ILE A 233 -6.56 22.78 -2.50
N ARG A 234 -5.27 22.93 -2.83
CA ARG A 234 -4.39 23.96 -2.27
C ARG A 234 -4.60 25.37 -2.85
N LYS A 235 -5.56 25.56 -3.77
CA LYS A 235 -5.82 26.83 -4.46
C LYS A 235 -4.59 27.38 -5.21
N GLN A 236 -3.86 26.49 -5.88
CA GLN A 236 -2.68 26.78 -6.70
C GLN A 236 -2.99 26.48 -8.18
N PRO A 237 -3.82 27.30 -8.85
CA PRO A 237 -4.34 26.96 -10.17
C PRO A 237 -3.29 26.92 -11.25
N GLU A 238 -2.26 27.78 -11.20
CA GLU A 238 -1.17 27.77 -12.18
C GLU A 238 -0.37 26.45 -12.13
N ILE A 239 -0.06 25.97 -10.92
CA ILE A 239 0.61 24.68 -10.72
C ILE A 239 -0.30 23.54 -11.19
N ALA A 240 -1.59 23.62 -10.89
CA ALA A 240 -2.54 22.61 -11.36
C ALA A 240 -2.57 22.52 -12.90
N LEU A 241 -2.58 23.66 -13.60
CA LEU A 241 -2.54 23.70 -15.07
C LEU A 241 -1.23 23.13 -15.63
N GLU A 242 -0.09 23.45 -15.02
CA GLU A 242 1.21 22.91 -15.45
C GLU A 242 1.26 21.37 -15.34
N GLU A 243 0.76 20.82 -14.23
CA GLU A 243 0.70 19.37 -14.03
C GLU A 243 -0.29 18.70 -14.99
N LEU A 244 -1.41 19.36 -15.32
CA LEU A 244 -2.35 18.89 -16.33
C LEU A 244 -1.73 18.88 -17.74
N ASP A 245 -0.97 19.92 -18.11
CA ASP A 245 -0.27 19.97 -19.40
C ASP A 245 0.69 18.79 -19.56
N LYS A 246 1.42 18.43 -18.49
CA LYS A 246 2.31 17.26 -18.47
C LYS A 246 1.53 15.95 -18.64
N SER A 247 0.43 15.79 -17.90
CA SER A 247 -0.42 14.60 -17.98
C SER A 247 -1.01 14.42 -19.38
N GLU A 248 -1.65 15.45 -19.92
CA GLU A 248 -2.32 15.42 -21.22
C GLU A 248 -1.34 15.12 -22.34
N LYS A 249 -0.15 15.75 -22.34
CA LYS A 249 0.90 15.48 -23.32
C LYS A 249 1.34 14.02 -23.33
N LEU A 250 1.51 13.40 -22.16
CA LEU A 250 1.86 11.98 -22.04
C LEU A 250 0.75 11.10 -22.60
N VAL A 251 -0.50 11.34 -22.20
CA VAL A 251 -1.65 10.53 -22.62
C VAL A 251 -1.91 10.66 -24.13
N GLU A 252 -1.80 11.87 -24.69
CA GLU A 252 -1.90 12.09 -26.14
C GLU A 252 -0.82 11.36 -26.93
N SER A 253 0.42 11.34 -26.41
CA SER A 253 1.51 10.57 -27.01
C SER A 253 1.19 9.08 -26.99
N LEU A 254 0.67 8.56 -25.88
CA LEU A 254 0.28 7.16 -25.74
C LEU A 254 -0.86 6.78 -26.70
N ILE A 255 -1.88 7.63 -26.85
CA ILE A 255 -2.98 7.41 -27.80
C ILE A 255 -2.46 7.34 -29.24
N LYS A 256 -1.50 8.20 -29.61
CA LYS A 256 -0.89 8.19 -30.95
C LYS A 256 -0.05 6.93 -31.18
N GLN A 257 0.69 6.51 -30.17
CA GLN A 257 1.58 5.34 -30.25
C GLN A 257 0.83 4.00 -30.21
N PHE A 258 -0.31 3.95 -29.52
CA PHE A 258 -1.13 2.74 -29.35
C PHE A 258 -2.60 3.01 -29.67
N PRO A 259 -2.97 3.18 -30.97
CA PRO A 259 -4.34 3.48 -31.37
C PRO A 259 -5.35 2.44 -30.90
N ASP A 260 -4.97 1.16 -30.85
CA ASP A 260 -5.83 0.05 -30.41
C ASP A 260 -6.20 0.13 -28.92
N HIS A 261 -5.39 0.83 -28.11
CA HIS A 261 -5.62 1.07 -26.70
C HIS A 261 -6.14 2.49 -26.40
N ARG A 262 -6.57 3.23 -27.44
CA ARG A 262 -7.05 4.61 -27.30
C ARG A 262 -8.13 4.76 -26.24
N ALA A 263 -9.10 3.85 -26.20
CA ALA A 263 -10.21 3.93 -25.25
C ALA A 263 -9.73 3.87 -23.79
N PHE A 264 -8.70 3.06 -23.52
CA PHE A 264 -8.09 2.94 -22.20
C PHE A 264 -7.40 4.25 -21.80
N PHE A 265 -6.54 4.79 -22.66
CA PHE A 265 -5.82 6.04 -22.38
C PHE A 265 -6.73 7.28 -22.35
N ALA A 266 -7.78 7.31 -23.17
CA ALA A 266 -8.71 8.44 -23.24
C ALA A 266 -9.46 8.70 -21.93
N GLN A 267 -9.63 7.69 -21.07
CA GLN A 267 -10.22 7.89 -19.75
C GLN A 267 -9.40 8.84 -18.89
N GLU A 268 -8.07 8.71 -18.93
CA GLU A 268 -7.19 9.59 -18.15
C GLU A 268 -7.18 11.01 -18.72
N LEU A 269 -7.20 11.15 -20.05
CA LEU A 269 -7.31 12.45 -20.72
C LEU A 269 -8.62 13.17 -20.34
N GLN A 270 -9.74 12.43 -20.30
CA GLN A 270 -11.02 12.98 -19.86
C GLN A 270 -10.97 13.45 -18.40
N GLN A 271 -10.28 12.71 -17.53
CA GLN A 271 -10.07 13.15 -16.15
C GLN A 271 -9.24 14.43 -16.06
N SER A 272 -8.13 14.54 -16.82
CA SER A 272 -7.32 15.76 -16.91
C SER A 272 -8.18 16.96 -17.33
N GLN A 273 -8.94 16.81 -18.41
CA GLN A 273 -9.78 17.86 -18.95
C GLN A 273 -10.90 18.30 -17.98
N SER A 274 -11.47 17.34 -17.24
CA SER A 274 -12.44 17.64 -16.19
C SER A 274 -11.83 18.49 -15.08
N ILE A 275 -10.64 18.13 -14.60
CA ILE A 275 -9.92 18.92 -13.57
C ILE A 275 -9.55 20.29 -14.13
N ARG A 276 -9.06 20.35 -15.37
CA ARG A 276 -8.74 21.60 -16.07
C ARG A 276 -9.94 22.55 -16.08
N LYS A 277 -11.13 22.05 -16.44
CA LYS A 277 -12.35 22.85 -16.43
C LYS A 277 -12.66 23.42 -15.05
N GLN A 278 -12.46 22.64 -13.98
CA GLN A 278 -12.63 23.12 -12.61
C GLN A 278 -11.61 24.21 -12.27
N VAL A 279 -10.33 24.00 -12.59
CA VAL A 279 -9.27 25.00 -12.34
C VAL A 279 -9.54 26.32 -13.07
N LEU A 280 -9.96 26.24 -14.34
CA LEU A 280 -10.27 27.41 -15.16
C LEU A 280 -11.53 28.16 -14.74
N SER A 281 -12.42 27.52 -13.98
CA SER A 281 -13.61 28.15 -13.41
C SER A 281 -13.32 28.93 -12.12
N LEU A 282 -12.09 28.84 -11.58
CA LEU A 282 -11.72 29.58 -10.38
C LEU A 282 -11.63 31.09 -10.68
N PRO A 283 -12.17 31.96 -9.79
CA PRO A 283 -12.15 33.42 -9.99
C PRO A 283 -10.77 33.99 -10.29
N ALA A 284 -9.74 33.52 -9.58
CA ALA A 284 -8.35 33.96 -9.74
C ALA A 284 -7.75 33.72 -11.14
N ILE A 285 -8.33 32.80 -11.93
CA ILE A 285 -7.93 32.53 -13.33
C ILE A 285 -8.89 33.21 -14.30
N ALA A 286 -10.19 33.25 -14.00
CA ALA A 286 -11.19 33.89 -14.84
C ALA A 286 -10.90 35.39 -15.02
N GLU A 287 -10.49 36.08 -13.95
CA GLU A 287 -10.16 37.51 -13.98
C GLU A 287 -8.89 37.83 -14.78
N LYS A 288 -7.92 36.90 -14.86
CA LYS A 288 -6.71 37.06 -15.68
C LYS A 288 -6.97 36.87 -17.19
N ARG A 289 -8.16 36.39 -17.56
CA ARG A 289 -8.56 36.13 -18.96
C ARG A 289 -9.49 37.20 -19.54
N MET A 290 -9.94 38.15 -18.71
CA MET A 290 -10.69 39.34 -19.12
C MET A 290 -9.72 40.50 -19.36
#